data_AF-A0A7Y5BA95-F1
#
_entry.id   AF-A0A7Y5BA95-F1
#
_cell.length_a   1.000
_cell.length_b   1.000
_cell.length_c   1.000
_cell.angle_alpha   90.00
_cell.angle_beta   90.00
_cell.angle_gamma   90.00
#
_symmetry.space_group_name_H-M   'P 1'
#
loop_
_entity.id
_entity.type
_entity.pdbx_description
1 polymer ?
#
loop_
_entity_poly.entity_id
_entity_poly.type
_entity_poly.pdbx_seq_one_letter_code
_entity_poly.pdbx_strand_id
1 'polypeptide(L)'
;MKIIFKLILSLLFLILALVTSISKPVKLSVKATKIPPPRIIRTCCTFGANLSIIAVPKVKINDITSIEKIGPHKYLGSSIEKNGLVYTRRGGFIDLGHLRDQADWTAYLYTLILTNKEKGKVKMNLGIEGGKKILDIKWEKNIDSIDAIYLAAKITYDLSVWHEISTWFGACYVPFFPERYSSFSVEDIYSNMLGVTLGIEALKSNLPYEEAMTLLLAETLHKLDVVKTENETYNALEATRNVWWSREKALPSRKVLVKHQCEAYPSASPWLVPGFAADTVTAHKISLVEYTSDGKMLNNMYELKIKLNMKMYKNPILKKYKDRKITQNDFNVILKEIEIEMENEFKT
;
A
#
# COMPACT_ATOMS: atom_id res chain seq x y z
N MET A 1 31.80 42.30 27.15
CA MET A 1 32.16 40.93 26.72
C MET A 1 31.00 39.92 26.81
N LYS A 2 30.24 39.85 27.91
CA LYS A 2 29.12 38.88 28.08
C LYS A 2 27.91 39.11 27.14
N ILE A 3 27.67 40.35 26.70
CA ILE A 3 26.54 40.70 25.81
C ILE A 3 26.84 40.32 24.35
N ILE A 4 28.08 40.54 23.90
CA ILE A 4 28.55 40.15 22.55
C ILE A 4 28.52 38.62 22.39
N PHE A 5 28.87 37.87 23.45
CA PHE A 5 28.80 36.41 23.44
C PHE A 5 27.37 35.87 23.34
N LYS A 6 26.39 36.54 23.97
CA LYS A 6 24.95 36.18 23.84
C LYS A 6 24.38 36.50 22.46
N LEU A 7 24.82 37.60 21.83
CA LEU A 7 24.41 37.97 20.47
C LEU A 7 25.01 37.04 19.41
N ILE A 8 26.25 36.58 19.59
CA ILE A 8 26.87 35.59 18.69
C ILE A 8 26.18 34.22 18.85
N LEU A 9 25.80 33.83 20.07
CA LEU A 9 25.09 32.57 20.32
C LEU A 9 23.64 32.60 19.80
N SER A 10 22.96 33.76 19.85
CA SER A 10 21.63 33.91 19.26
C SER A 10 21.67 33.99 17.72
N LEU A 11 22.73 34.58 17.14
CA LEU A 11 22.94 34.52 15.69
C LEU A 11 23.25 33.10 15.21
N LEU A 12 23.99 32.31 16.00
CA LEU A 12 24.25 30.89 15.68
C LEU A 12 22.97 30.04 15.70
N PHE A 13 22.01 30.36 16.58
CA PHE A 13 20.70 29.72 16.63
C PHE A 13 19.75 30.19 15.53
N LEU A 14 19.89 31.44 15.06
CA LEU A 14 19.06 31.97 13.96
C LEU A 14 19.56 31.53 12.57
N ILE A 15 20.84 31.18 12.44
CA ILE A 15 21.41 30.66 11.19
C ILE A 15 21.11 29.15 10.99
N LEU A 16 20.63 28.44 12.01
CA LEU A 16 20.20 27.04 11.87
C LEU A 16 18.77 26.87 11.31
N ALA A 17 18.02 27.96 11.12
CA ALA A 17 16.63 27.93 10.63
C ALA A 17 16.49 28.05 9.10
N LEU A 18 17.59 27.97 8.35
CA LEU A 18 17.60 28.08 6.88
C LEU A 18 18.33 26.92 6.18
N VAL A 19 18.39 25.75 6.84
CA VAL A 19 18.58 24.51 6.10
C VAL A 19 17.19 23.98 5.80
N THR A 20 16.76 24.13 4.55
CA THR A 20 15.72 23.29 3.96
C THR A 20 16.23 21.85 3.99
N SER A 21 16.10 21.20 5.15
CA SER A 21 16.51 19.82 5.39
C SER A 21 15.52 18.90 4.71
N ILE A 22 15.66 18.80 3.39
CA ILE A 22 14.96 17.82 2.57
C ILE A 22 15.82 16.54 2.55
N SER A 23 15.30 15.52 3.23
CA SER A 23 15.57 14.07 3.24
C SER A 23 16.98 13.51 2.97
N LYS A 24 17.34 12.45 3.72
CA LYS A 24 18.25 11.40 3.20
C LYS A 24 17.35 10.37 2.49
N PRO A 25 17.05 10.53 1.18
CA PRO A 25 16.28 9.51 0.46
C PRO A 25 17.04 8.18 0.54
N VAL A 26 16.33 7.07 0.30
CA VAL A 26 17.00 5.82 -0.04
C VAL A 26 17.99 6.16 -1.15
N LYS A 27 19.30 5.99 -0.89
CA LYS A 27 20.34 6.28 -1.88
C LYS A 27 20.30 5.20 -2.97
N LEU A 28 19.33 5.32 -3.87
CA LEU A 28 19.25 4.49 -5.05
C LEU A 28 20.23 5.03 -6.08
N SER A 29 21.04 4.13 -6.65
CA SER A 29 21.85 4.49 -7.79
C SER A 29 20.96 4.86 -8.98
N VAL A 30 21.45 5.72 -9.87
CA VAL A 30 20.77 6.05 -11.15
C VAL A 30 20.48 4.78 -11.98
N LYS A 31 21.26 3.70 -11.79
CA LYS A 31 20.99 2.39 -12.41
C LYS A 31 19.79 1.70 -11.76
N ALA A 32 19.69 1.73 -10.43
CA ALA A 32 18.58 1.16 -9.69
C ALA A 32 17.24 1.86 -9.99
N THR A 33 17.25 3.14 -10.34
CA THR A 33 16.03 3.86 -10.75
C THR A 33 15.53 3.49 -12.16
N LYS A 34 16.33 2.79 -12.99
CA LYS A 34 15.93 2.40 -14.36
C LYS A 34 15.07 1.15 -14.42
N ILE A 35 15.14 0.31 -13.38
CA ILE A 35 14.40 -0.94 -13.28
C ILE A 35 13.45 -0.79 -12.09
N PRO A 36 12.13 -0.86 -12.29
CA PRO A 36 11.21 -0.81 -11.17
C PRO A 36 11.43 -2.02 -10.25
N PRO A 37 11.19 -1.86 -8.93
CA PRO A 37 11.13 -3.00 -8.03
C PRO A 37 10.04 -3.97 -8.48
N PRO A 38 10.10 -5.25 -8.05
CA PRO A 38 8.98 -6.16 -8.26
C PRO A 38 7.72 -5.58 -7.58
N ARG A 39 6.54 -5.90 -8.13
CA ARG A 39 5.28 -5.36 -7.57
C ARG A 39 5.08 -5.86 -6.14
N ILE A 40 5.15 -7.18 -5.99
CA ILE A 40 5.11 -7.88 -4.71
C ILE A 40 6.57 -8.11 -4.32
N ILE A 41 6.99 -7.49 -3.23
CA ILE A 41 8.33 -7.62 -2.68
C ILE A 41 8.29 -8.61 -1.52
N ARG A 42 7.27 -8.48 -0.66
CA ARG A 42 7.03 -9.35 0.50
C ARG A 42 5.89 -10.30 0.19
N THR A 43 6.01 -11.56 0.61
CA THR A 43 4.92 -12.54 0.43
C THR A 43 3.66 -12.02 1.12
N CYS A 44 2.55 -11.95 0.38
CA CYS A 44 1.24 -11.53 0.90
C CYS A 44 0.79 -12.47 2.02
N CYS A 45 0.25 -11.93 3.11
CA CYS A 45 -0.35 -12.74 4.15
C CYS A 45 -1.74 -13.18 3.67
N THR A 46 -2.10 -14.44 3.88
CA THR A 46 -3.48 -14.84 3.57
C THR A 46 -4.41 -14.38 4.68
N PHE A 47 -5.50 -13.68 4.33
CA PHE A 47 -6.51 -13.30 5.32
C PHE A 47 -7.31 -14.51 5.83
N GLY A 48 -7.13 -14.81 7.11
CA GLY A 48 -7.77 -15.92 7.81
C GLY A 48 -6.77 -16.67 8.68
N ALA A 49 -7.27 -17.61 9.48
CA ALA A 49 -6.44 -18.37 10.40
C ALA A 49 -6.57 -19.88 10.18
N ASN A 50 -5.44 -20.59 10.28
CA ASN A 50 -5.35 -22.04 10.11
C ASN A 50 -5.90 -22.54 8.77
N LEU A 51 -5.61 -21.81 7.70
CA LEU A 51 -6.08 -22.15 6.35
C LEU A 51 -5.27 -23.32 5.77
N SER A 52 -5.98 -24.27 5.17
CA SER A 52 -5.37 -25.42 4.49
C SER A 52 -5.02 -25.08 3.04
N ILE A 53 -3.99 -25.74 2.51
CA ILE A 53 -3.61 -25.67 1.10
C ILE A 53 -4.11 -26.93 0.40
N ILE A 54 -4.79 -26.81 -0.74
CA ILE A 54 -5.36 -27.97 -1.46
C ILE A 54 -4.30 -29.05 -1.71
N ALA A 55 -3.10 -28.64 -2.13
CA ALA A 55 -2.00 -29.56 -2.44
C ALA A 55 -1.39 -30.21 -1.18
N VAL A 56 -1.51 -29.59 0.01
CA VAL A 56 -0.90 -30.07 1.25
C VAL A 56 -1.83 -29.82 2.45
N PRO A 57 -2.92 -30.59 2.62
CA PRO A 57 -3.96 -30.27 3.61
C PRO A 57 -3.51 -30.29 5.08
N LYS A 58 -2.38 -30.96 5.36
CA LYS A 58 -1.77 -31.03 6.71
C LYS A 58 -1.00 -29.76 7.08
N VAL A 59 -0.66 -28.92 6.11
CA VAL A 59 0.00 -27.62 6.35
C VAL A 59 -1.08 -26.58 6.54
N LYS A 60 -1.02 -25.89 7.68
CA LYS A 60 -1.86 -24.75 8.00
C LYS A 60 -1.01 -23.48 7.91
N ILE A 61 -1.48 -22.52 7.13
CA ILE A 61 -0.86 -21.19 7.07
C ILE A 61 -1.46 -20.35 8.19
N ASN A 62 -0.58 -19.65 8.92
CA ASN A 62 -0.95 -18.69 9.94
C ASN A 62 0.07 -17.56 9.94
N ASP A 63 -0.17 -16.56 9.08
CA ASP A 63 0.71 -15.41 8.93
C ASP A 63 0.30 -14.32 9.93
N ILE A 64 0.27 -14.63 11.23
CA ILE A 64 -0.08 -13.69 12.30
C ILE A 64 1.20 -13.21 12.99
N THR A 65 1.24 -11.94 13.37
CA THR A 65 2.34 -11.35 14.15
C THR A 65 1.82 -10.52 15.33
N SER A 66 2.75 -9.96 16.10
CA SER A 66 2.48 -9.08 17.24
C SER A 66 3.53 -7.99 17.32
N ILE A 67 3.21 -6.89 18.03
CA ILE A 67 4.10 -5.73 18.12
C ILE A 67 5.52 -6.06 18.58
N GLU A 68 5.69 -7.04 19.48
CA GLU A 68 6.99 -7.47 20.00
C GLU A 68 7.83 -8.26 18.98
N LYS A 69 7.18 -8.88 17.99
CA LYS A 69 7.85 -9.69 16.96
C LYS A 69 8.20 -8.91 15.70
N ILE A 70 7.52 -7.79 15.44
CA ILE A 70 7.75 -6.96 14.25
C ILE A 70 9.19 -6.46 14.28
N GLY A 71 9.98 -6.90 13.31
CA GLY A 71 11.38 -6.50 13.19
C GLY A 71 11.55 -5.15 12.48
N PRO A 72 12.80 -4.68 12.35
CA PRO A 72 13.10 -3.41 11.68
C PRO A 72 12.78 -3.47 10.18
N HIS A 73 12.37 -2.34 9.61
CA HIS A 73 12.11 -2.20 8.18
C HIS A 73 13.40 -2.36 7.37
N LYS A 74 13.31 -3.05 6.23
CA LYS A 74 14.38 -3.15 5.24
C LYS A 74 13.86 -2.81 3.86
N TYR A 75 14.50 -1.86 3.19
CA TYR A 75 14.08 -1.46 1.85
C TYR A 75 14.19 -2.65 0.88
N LEU A 76 13.10 -2.94 0.17
CA LEU A 76 12.92 -4.15 -0.66
C LEU A 76 12.89 -5.49 0.11
N GLY A 77 12.57 -5.43 1.40
CA GLY A 77 12.21 -6.58 2.21
C GLY A 77 13.39 -7.34 2.80
N SER A 78 13.12 -8.01 3.93
CA SER A 78 14.05 -8.93 4.56
C SER A 78 13.32 -9.89 5.49
N SER A 79 13.81 -11.11 5.67
CA SER A 79 13.21 -12.08 6.61
C SER A 79 13.31 -11.65 8.09
N ILE A 80 14.14 -10.65 8.40
CA ILE A 80 14.24 -10.07 9.75
C ILE A 80 13.05 -9.18 10.10
N GLU A 81 12.27 -8.74 9.11
CA GLU A 81 11.12 -7.86 9.27
C GLU A 81 9.96 -8.52 10.03
N LYS A 82 9.88 -9.86 9.97
CA LYS A 82 8.84 -10.67 10.62
C LYS A 82 7.42 -10.16 10.33
N ASN A 83 7.15 -9.93 9.04
CA ASN A 83 5.85 -9.51 8.54
C ASN A 83 4.78 -10.56 8.87
N GLY A 84 3.54 -10.08 8.98
CA GLY A 84 2.35 -10.86 9.25
C GLY A 84 1.13 -9.92 9.35
N LEU A 85 -0.04 -10.50 9.53
CA LEU A 85 -1.26 -9.81 9.91
C LEU A 85 -1.24 -9.49 11.41
N VAL A 86 -1.62 -8.26 11.75
CA VAL A 86 -1.82 -7.83 13.13
C VAL A 86 -3.14 -7.07 13.25
N TYR A 87 -3.89 -7.29 14.33
CA TYR A 87 -5.13 -6.55 14.58
C TYR A 87 -4.86 -5.29 15.40
N THR A 88 -5.55 -4.21 15.03
CA THR A 88 -5.57 -2.93 15.75
C THR A 88 -7.02 -2.51 15.99
N ARG A 89 -7.31 -1.97 17.17
CA ARG A 89 -8.69 -1.65 17.56
C ARG A 89 -9.27 -0.43 16.82
N ARG A 90 -8.42 0.37 16.18
CA ARG A 90 -8.82 1.56 15.40
C ARG A 90 -8.56 1.46 13.91
N GLY A 91 -7.63 0.60 13.50
CA GLY A 91 -7.23 0.40 12.10
C GLY A 91 -7.64 -0.96 11.53
N GLY A 92 -8.32 -1.81 12.29
CA GLY A 92 -8.68 -3.15 11.86
C GLY A 92 -7.46 -4.05 11.70
N PHE A 93 -7.55 -5.05 10.82
CA PHE A 93 -6.40 -5.85 10.44
C PHE A 93 -5.43 -5.06 9.55
N ILE A 94 -4.13 -5.24 9.78
CA ILE A 94 -3.06 -4.63 9.01
C ILE A 94 -2.16 -5.74 8.47
N ASP A 95 -2.04 -5.84 7.15
CA ASP A 95 -1.00 -6.63 6.49
C ASP A 95 0.29 -5.80 6.43
N LEU A 96 1.29 -6.20 7.20
CA LEU A 96 2.57 -5.49 7.26
C LEU A 96 3.42 -5.63 6.00
N GLY A 97 3.24 -6.71 5.24
CA GLY A 97 3.88 -6.91 3.94
C GLY A 97 3.37 -5.88 2.94
N HIS A 98 2.05 -5.79 2.78
CA HIS A 98 1.40 -4.80 1.90
C HIS A 98 1.76 -3.37 2.29
N LEU A 99 1.68 -3.05 3.58
CA LEU A 99 2.04 -1.75 4.12
C LEU A 99 3.49 -1.38 3.75
N ARG A 100 4.46 -2.26 4.02
CA ARG A 100 5.88 -1.97 3.76
C ARG A 100 6.20 -1.93 2.27
N ASP A 101 5.52 -2.73 1.45
CA ASP A 101 5.66 -2.70 -0.01
C ASP A 101 5.22 -1.34 -0.57
N GLN A 102 4.10 -0.78 -0.09
CA GLN A 102 3.66 0.55 -0.53
C GLN A 102 4.57 1.67 -0.04
N ALA A 103 5.15 1.55 1.16
CA ALA A 103 6.15 2.51 1.61
C ALA A 103 7.36 2.52 0.68
N ASP A 104 7.90 1.33 0.35
CA ASP A 104 9.09 1.20 -0.50
C ASP A 104 8.83 1.65 -1.94
N TRP A 105 7.65 1.36 -2.51
CA TRP A 105 7.25 1.87 -3.82
C TRP A 105 7.15 3.41 -3.84
N THR A 106 6.67 4.02 -2.75
CA THR A 106 6.61 5.48 -2.60
C THR A 106 8.01 6.08 -2.58
N ALA A 107 8.94 5.49 -1.81
CA ALA A 107 10.35 5.90 -1.80
C ALA A 107 11.03 5.75 -3.16
N TYR A 108 10.75 4.66 -3.87
CA TYR A 108 11.26 4.42 -5.22
C TYR A 108 10.79 5.50 -6.21
N LEU A 109 9.47 5.74 -6.29
CA LEU A 109 8.89 6.69 -7.23
C LEU A 109 9.30 8.13 -6.92
N TYR A 110 9.41 8.49 -5.64
CA TYR A 110 9.95 9.78 -5.22
C TYR A 110 11.39 9.97 -5.73
N THR A 111 12.24 8.98 -5.51
CA THR A 111 13.63 9.02 -5.98
C THR A 111 13.73 9.10 -7.50
N LEU A 112 12.85 8.41 -8.22
CA LEU A 112 12.75 8.47 -9.68
C LEU A 112 12.36 9.86 -10.18
N ILE A 113 11.37 10.50 -9.53
CA ILE A 113 10.93 11.87 -9.86
C ILE A 113 12.09 12.84 -9.64
N LEU A 114 12.73 12.80 -8.47
CA LEU A 114 13.86 13.68 -8.16
C LEU A 114 15.03 13.52 -9.13
N THR A 115 15.41 12.28 -9.44
CA THR A 115 16.53 11.99 -10.36
C THR A 115 16.26 12.50 -11.79
N ASN A 116 14.99 12.71 -12.15
CA ASN A 116 14.58 13.23 -13.45
C ASN A 116 13.96 14.63 -13.37
N LYS A 117 14.08 15.34 -12.24
CA LYS A 117 13.42 16.62 -11.98
C LYS A 117 13.63 17.64 -13.10
N GLU A 118 14.87 17.76 -13.58
CA GLU A 118 15.27 18.67 -14.67
C GLU A 118 14.64 18.35 -16.03
N LYS A 119 14.23 17.09 -16.25
CA LYS A 119 13.61 16.65 -17.51
C LYS A 119 12.13 16.99 -17.58
N GLY A 120 11.47 17.25 -16.44
CA GLY A 120 10.03 17.52 -16.36
C GLY A 120 9.12 16.34 -16.72
N LYS A 121 9.68 15.15 -16.95
CA LYS A 121 8.91 13.96 -17.36
C LYS A 121 9.66 12.66 -17.09
N VAL A 122 8.89 11.61 -16.85
CA VAL A 122 9.35 10.22 -16.76
C VAL A 122 8.42 9.32 -17.55
N LYS A 123 9.00 8.34 -18.25
CA LYS A 123 8.26 7.25 -18.88
C LYS A 123 8.89 5.92 -18.52
N MET A 124 8.12 5.01 -17.95
CA MET A 124 8.63 3.75 -17.42
C MET A 124 7.70 2.58 -17.70
N ASN A 125 8.28 1.42 -18.00
CA ASN A 125 7.57 0.15 -18.04
C ASN A 125 7.59 -0.45 -16.63
N LEU A 126 6.42 -0.69 -16.04
CA LEU A 126 6.26 -1.22 -14.67
C LEU A 126 6.07 -2.74 -14.64
N GLY A 127 6.39 -3.44 -15.74
CA GLY A 127 6.20 -4.88 -15.86
C GLY A 127 4.79 -5.27 -16.30
N ILE A 128 4.44 -6.53 -16.06
CA ILE A 128 3.21 -7.16 -16.53
C ILE A 128 2.41 -7.67 -15.34
N GLU A 129 1.15 -7.23 -15.24
CA GLU A 129 0.21 -7.67 -14.21
C GLU A 129 -1.21 -7.31 -14.66
N GLY A 130 -2.02 -8.32 -15.02
CA GLY A 130 -3.26 -8.10 -15.79
C GLY A 130 -3.04 -7.51 -17.20
N GLY A 131 -1.83 -7.10 -17.53
CA GLY A 131 -1.49 -6.38 -18.75
C GLY A 131 -0.16 -5.68 -18.62
N LYS A 132 0.35 -5.13 -19.72
CA LYS A 132 1.57 -4.31 -19.69
C LYS A 132 1.26 -2.95 -19.06
N LYS A 133 1.97 -2.61 -17.98
CA LYS A 133 1.83 -1.34 -17.25
C LYS A 133 2.88 -0.34 -17.74
N ILE A 134 2.44 0.83 -18.16
CA ILE A 134 3.31 1.94 -18.59
C ILE A 134 2.93 3.17 -17.77
N LEU A 135 3.89 3.73 -17.06
CA LEU A 135 3.72 4.97 -16.32
C LEU A 135 4.33 6.12 -17.10
N ASP A 136 3.49 7.09 -17.46
CA ASP A 136 3.91 8.37 -18.04
C ASP A 136 3.65 9.46 -16.99
N ILE A 137 4.69 10.10 -16.45
CA ILE A 137 4.60 11.19 -15.47
C ILE A 137 5.11 12.48 -16.11
N LYS A 138 4.45 13.61 -15.84
CA LYS A 138 4.85 14.94 -16.32
C LYS A 138 4.64 15.98 -15.21
N TRP A 139 5.58 16.90 -15.11
CA TRP A 139 5.52 18.02 -14.18
C TRP A 139 6.24 19.23 -14.77
N GLU A 140 5.97 20.41 -14.20
CA GLU A 140 6.68 21.62 -14.56
C GLU A 140 8.14 21.56 -14.09
N LYS A 141 9.04 22.12 -14.89
CA LYS A 141 10.44 22.26 -14.47
C LYS A 141 10.43 23.03 -13.15
N ASN A 142 10.91 22.40 -12.06
CA ASN A 142 10.91 22.87 -10.66
C ASN A 142 9.85 22.29 -9.70
N ILE A 143 9.26 21.11 -9.95
CA ILE A 143 8.41 20.42 -8.94
C ILE A 143 9.06 20.44 -7.54
N ASP A 144 8.31 20.91 -6.53
CA ASP A 144 8.79 20.93 -5.15
C ASP A 144 9.02 19.50 -4.62
N SER A 145 9.91 19.35 -3.65
CA SER A 145 10.20 18.04 -3.05
C SER A 145 8.96 17.43 -2.39
N ILE A 146 8.15 18.23 -1.68
CA ILE A 146 6.95 17.74 -1.01
C ILE A 146 5.89 17.32 -2.05
N ASP A 147 5.70 18.13 -3.09
CA ASP A 147 4.79 17.79 -4.20
C ASP A 147 5.24 16.53 -4.94
N ALA A 148 6.56 16.33 -5.09
CA ALA A 148 7.11 15.09 -5.63
C ALA A 148 6.84 13.87 -4.74
N ILE A 149 6.88 14.01 -3.41
CA ILE A 149 6.49 12.94 -2.47
C ILE A 149 5.01 12.61 -2.63
N TYR A 150 4.12 13.61 -2.68
CA TYR A 150 2.69 13.37 -2.84
C TYR A 150 2.33 12.77 -4.20
N LEU A 151 3.00 13.20 -5.27
CA LEU A 151 2.86 12.58 -6.59
C LEU A 151 3.30 11.12 -6.57
N ALA A 152 4.45 10.82 -5.97
CA ALA A 152 4.93 9.44 -5.81
C ALA A 152 3.93 8.58 -5.03
N ALA A 153 3.44 9.09 -3.90
CA ALA A 153 2.46 8.42 -3.06
C ALA A 153 1.15 8.11 -3.79
N LYS A 154 0.60 9.08 -4.53
CA LYS A 154 -0.62 8.90 -5.30
C LYS A 154 -0.46 7.82 -6.38
N ILE A 155 0.68 7.82 -7.08
CA ILE A 155 0.98 6.79 -8.09
C ILE A 155 1.14 5.41 -7.43
N THR A 156 1.81 5.32 -6.28
CA THR A 156 1.94 4.05 -5.54
C THR A 156 0.58 3.49 -5.14
N TYR A 157 -0.29 4.33 -4.60
CA TYR A 157 -1.62 3.90 -4.18
C TYR A 157 -2.43 3.36 -5.37
N ASP A 158 -2.40 4.06 -6.50
CA ASP A 158 -3.07 3.59 -7.72
C ASP A 158 -2.48 2.28 -8.26
N LEU A 159 -1.17 2.06 -8.09
CA LEU A 159 -0.56 0.77 -8.39
C LEU A 159 -1.04 -0.35 -7.46
N SER A 160 -1.30 -0.06 -6.18
CA SER A 160 -1.97 -1.02 -5.29
C SER A 160 -3.41 -1.27 -5.66
N VAL A 161 -4.18 -0.25 -6.05
CA VAL A 161 -5.56 -0.45 -6.50
C VAL A 161 -5.61 -1.29 -7.79
N TRP A 162 -4.69 -1.03 -8.73
CA TRP A 162 -4.57 -1.88 -9.92
C TRP A 162 -4.22 -3.33 -9.57
N HIS A 163 -3.41 -3.55 -8.53
CA HIS A 163 -3.09 -4.90 -8.08
C HIS A 163 -4.36 -5.67 -7.75
N GLU A 164 -5.20 -5.10 -6.87
CA GLU A 164 -6.48 -5.70 -6.49
C GLU A 164 -7.41 -5.92 -7.68
N ILE A 165 -7.56 -4.92 -8.55
CA ILE A 165 -8.37 -5.05 -9.78
C ILE A 165 -7.86 -6.21 -10.64
N SER A 166 -6.54 -6.31 -10.84
CA SER A 166 -5.96 -7.28 -11.74
C SER A 166 -6.07 -8.72 -11.21
N THR A 167 -5.86 -8.91 -9.90
CA THR A 167 -5.98 -10.20 -9.23
C THR A 167 -7.43 -10.68 -9.21
N TRP A 168 -8.41 -9.78 -9.04
CA TRP A 168 -9.84 -10.09 -9.16
C TRP A 168 -10.15 -10.79 -10.49
N PHE A 169 -9.68 -10.19 -11.59
CA PHE A 169 -9.88 -10.73 -12.92
C PHE A 169 -8.95 -11.91 -13.27
N GLY A 170 -8.12 -12.37 -12.33
CA GLY A 170 -7.32 -13.60 -12.44
C GLY A 170 -5.95 -13.38 -13.08
N ALA A 171 -5.34 -12.21 -12.87
CA ALA A 171 -3.90 -12.11 -12.84
C ALA A 171 -3.34 -13.01 -11.73
N CYS A 172 -2.21 -13.63 -11.99
CA CYS A 172 -1.49 -14.46 -11.02
C CYS A 172 -0.01 -14.16 -11.20
N TYR A 173 0.72 -13.97 -10.09
CA TYR A 173 2.17 -13.88 -10.11
C TYR A 173 2.81 -15.28 -10.18
N VAL A 174 2.22 -16.27 -9.49
CA VAL A 174 2.65 -17.67 -9.57
C VAL A 174 1.86 -18.42 -10.66
N PRO A 175 2.53 -18.98 -11.69
CA PRO A 175 1.86 -19.82 -12.69
C PRO A 175 1.09 -20.97 -12.03
N PHE A 176 -0.16 -21.16 -12.46
CA PHE A 176 -1.08 -22.20 -11.95
C PHE A 176 -1.58 -22.03 -10.49
N PHE A 177 -1.20 -20.96 -9.79
CA PHE A 177 -1.76 -20.61 -8.47
C PHE A 177 -2.55 -19.29 -8.60
N PRO A 178 -3.88 -19.33 -8.82
CA PRO A 178 -4.68 -18.12 -8.99
C PRO A 178 -4.72 -17.29 -7.70
N GLU A 179 -4.29 -16.02 -7.76
CA GLU A 179 -4.30 -15.07 -6.62
C GLU A 179 -5.66 -14.42 -6.36
N ARG A 180 -6.72 -14.93 -6.99
CA ARG A 180 -8.10 -14.46 -6.74
C ARG A 180 -8.55 -14.62 -5.29
N TYR A 181 -7.86 -15.42 -4.49
CA TYR A 181 -8.20 -15.64 -3.08
C TYR A 181 -7.78 -14.51 -2.16
N SER A 182 -6.93 -13.58 -2.60
CA SER A 182 -6.50 -12.44 -1.78
C SER A 182 -6.96 -11.11 -2.34
N SER A 183 -7.59 -11.07 -3.51
CA SER A 183 -8.02 -9.83 -4.14
C SER A 183 -9.08 -9.11 -3.29
N PHE A 184 -8.84 -7.83 -2.98
CA PHE A 184 -9.75 -7.01 -2.18
C PHE A 184 -10.10 -7.62 -0.81
N SER A 185 -9.13 -8.21 -0.12
CA SER A 185 -9.33 -8.59 1.29
C SER A 185 -9.69 -7.36 2.13
N VAL A 186 -10.28 -7.58 3.31
CA VAL A 186 -10.80 -6.50 4.15
C VAL A 186 -9.73 -5.54 4.65
N GLU A 187 -8.47 -5.99 4.74
CA GLU A 187 -7.31 -5.24 5.17
C GLU A 187 -6.55 -4.56 4.04
N ASP A 188 -6.67 -5.00 2.79
CA ASP A 188 -5.78 -4.60 1.70
C ASP A 188 -5.79 -3.10 1.46
N ILE A 189 -6.96 -2.54 1.20
CA ILE A 189 -7.13 -1.12 0.86
C ILE A 189 -6.58 -0.23 1.99
N TYR A 190 -6.86 -0.58 3.24
CA TYR A 190 -6.41 0.17 4.41
C TYR A 190 -4.90 0.01 4.64
N SER A 191 -4.37 -1.21 4.59
CA SER A 191 -2.94 -1.50 4.75
C SER A 191 -2.11 -0.82 3.68
N ASN A 192 -2.59 -0.83 2.43
CA ASN A 192 -1.97 -0.15 1.31
C ASN A 192 -1.93 1.37 1.53
N MET A 193 -3.06 1.98 1.90
CA MET A 193 -3.15 3.42 2.18
C MET A 193 -2.26 3.83 3.36
N LEU A 194 -2.24 3.03 4.42
CA LEU A 194 -1.40 3.23 5.60
C LEU A 194 0.08 3.16 5.22
N GLY A 195 0.47 2.19 4.40
CA GLY A 195 1.83 2.04 3.89
C GLY A 195 2.32 3.24 3.08
N VAL A 196 1.49 3.73 2.16
CA VAL A 196 1.77 4.97 1.42
C VAL A 196 1.94 6.15 2.39
N THR A 197 1.05 6.27 3.37
CA THR A 197 1.09 7.37 4.37
C THR A 197 2.38 7.33 5.18
N LEU A 198 2.81 6.16 5.66
CA LEU A 198 4.06 6.02 6.39
C LEU A 198 5.28 6.26 5.49
N GLY A 199 5.22 5.85 4.22
CA GLY A 199 6.24 6.16 3.23
C GLY A 199 6.43 7.68 3.03
N ILE A 200 5.34 8.44 2.96
CA ILE A 200 5.38 9.92 2.92
C ILE A 200 6.11 10.46 4.15
N GLU A 201 5.69 10.06 5.36
CA GLU A 201 6.23 10.60 6.60
C GLU A 201 7.71 10.20 6.81
N ALA A 202 8.09 8.99 6.40
CA ALA A 202 9.49 8.56 6.43
C ALA A 202 10.36 9.37 5.47
N LEU A 203 9.85 9.73 4.28
CA LEU A 203 10.57 10.56 3.32
C LEU A 203 10.69 12.03 3.76
N LYS A 204 9.77 12.52 4.59
CA LYS A 204 9.86 13.85 5.23
C LYS A 204 10.79 13.88 6.44
N SER A 205 11.15 12.72 7.00
CA SER A 205 11.99 12.61 8.19
C SER A 205 13.45 12.98 7.91
N ASN A 206 14.13 13.46 8.95
CA ASN A 206 15.59 13.68 8.96
C ASN A 206 16.39 12.40 9.23
N LEU A 207 15.70 11.33 9.67
CA LEU A 207 16.32 10.04 9.92
C LEU A 207 16.59 9.28 8.61
N PRO A 208 17.54 8.32 8.59
CA PRO A 208 17.63 7.35 7.51
C PRO A 208 16.29 6.66 7.27
N TYR A 209 15.90 6.46 6.00
CA TYR A 209 14.59 5.94 5.61
C TYR A 209 14.19 4.64 6.35
N GLU A 210 15.08 3.65 6.47
CA GLU A 210 14.78 2.40 7.18
C GLU A 210 14.49 2.61 8.67
N GLU A 211 15.24 3.51 9.31
CA GLU A 211 15.05 3.87 10.72
C GLU A 211 13.74 4.64 10.91
N ALA A 212 13.47 5.63 10.05
CA ALA A 212 12.22 6.39 10.05
C ALA A 212 11.01 5.47 9.88
N MET A 213 11.02 4.58 8.89
CA MET A 213 9.94 3.61 8.67
C MET A 213 9.74 2.67 9.85
N THR A 214 10.82 2.23 10.49
CA THR A 214 10.74 1.35 11.66
C THR A 214 10.04 2.04 12.83
N LEU A 215 10.45 3.26 13.17
CA LEU A 215 9.87 4.03 14.27
C LEU A 215 8.42 4.43 13.97
N LEU A 216 8.16 4.95 12.76
CA LEU A 216 6.82 5.37 12.35
C LEU A 216 5.81 4.21 12.34
N LEU A 217 6.22 3.02 11.90
CA LEU A 217 5.36 1.83 11.96
C LEU A 217 4.99 1.49 13.40
N ALA A 218 5.98 1.40 14.30
CA ALA A 218 5.75 1.07 15.70
C ALA A 218 4.83 2.10 16.37
N GLU A 219 5.14 3.39 16.24
CA GLU A 219 4.32 4.48 16.78
C GLU A 219 2.89 4.45 16.24
N THR A 220 2.73 4.18 14.95
CA THR A 220 1.42 4.17 14.31
C THR A 220 0.58 2.98 14.77
N LEU A 221 1.18 1.80 14.91
CA LEU A 221 0.49 0.64 15.48
C LEU A 221 0.04 0.92 16.92
N HIS A 222 0.87 1.57 17.74
CA HIS A 222 0.46 2.02 19.08
C HIS A 222 -0.70 3.03 19.03
N LYS A 223 -0.65 4.02 18.13
CA LYS A 223 -1.74 5.01 17.95
C LYS A 223 -3.05 4.36 17.49
N LEU A 224 -2.96 3.29 16.71
CA LEU A 224 -4.10 2.49 16.26
C LEU A 224 -4.61 1.49 17.30
N ASP A 225 -4.01 1.45 18.49
CA ASP A 225 -4.34 0.52 19.57
C ASP A 225 -4.18 -0.94 19.10
N VAL A 226 -2.96 -1.26 18.68
CA VAL A 226 -2.54 -2.62 18.32
C VAL A 226 -2.70 -3.59 19.51
N VAL A 227 -3.18 -4.80 19.22
CA VAL A 227 -3.24 -5.86 20.23
C VAL A 227 -1.84 -6.30 20.64
N LYS A 228 -1.71 -6.83 21.87
CA LYS A 228 -0.39 -7.12 22.43
C LYS A 228 0.17 -8.43 21.92
N THR A 229 -0.69 -9.43 21.76
CA THR A 229 -0.28 -10.80 21.45
C THR A 229 -0.80 -11.28 20.09
N GLU A 230 -0.09 -12.23 19.48
CA GLU A 230 -0.57 -12.93 18.27
C GLU A 230 -1.92 -13.61 18.52
N ASN A 231 -2.15 -14.11 19.73
CA ASN A 231 -3.40 -14.78 20.10
C ASN A 231 -4.60 -13.83 20.07
N GLU A 232 -4.42 -12.54 20.40
CA GLU A 232 -5.49 -11.55 20.25
C GLU A 232 -5.82 -11.30 18.77
N THR A 233 -4.82 -11.21 17.88
CA THR A 233 -5.04 -11.12 16.43
C THR A 233 -5.73 -12.38 15.91
N TYR A 234 -5.29 -13.56 16.37
CA TYR A 234 -5.91 -14.84 16.04
C TYR A 234 -7.38 -14.88 16.46
N ASN A 235 -7.70 -14.46 17.69
CA ASN A 235 -9.07 -14.41 18.18
C ASN A 235 -9.92 -13.43 17.37
N ALA A 236 -9.35 -12.29 16.94
CA ALA A 236 -10.04 -11.35 16.06
C ALA A 236 -10.37 -11.99 14.70
N LEU A 237 -9.43 -12.76 14.12
CA LEU A 237 -9.68 -13.51 12.90
C LEU A 237 -10.76 -14.57 13.14
N GLU A 238 -10.68 -15.36 14.21
CA GLU A 238 -11.70 -16.38 14.50
C GLU A 238 -13.09 -15.79 14.73
N ALA A 239 -13.19 -14.59 15.33
CA ALA A 239 -14.45 -13.88 15.53
C ALA A 239 -15.11 -13.42 14.21
N THR A 240 -14.34 -13.34 13.12
CA THR A 240 -14.82 -12.97 11.78
C THR A 240 -14.94 -14.15 10.84
N ARG A 241 -14.67 -15.37 11.33
CA ARG A 241 -14.83 -16.61 10.57
C ARG A 241 -16.28 -16.80 10.15
N ASN A 242 -16.48 -17.25 8.93
CA ASN A 242 -17.73 -17.38 8.19
C ASN A 242 -18.49 -16.07 7.93
N VAL A 243 -17.93 -14.92 8.31
CA VAL A 243 -18.49 -13.59 8.01
C VAL A 243 -17.58 -12.84 7.04
N TRP A 244 -16.27 -12.84 7.28
CA TRP A 244 -15.28 -12.17 6.42
C TRP A 244 -14.41 -13.16 5.66
N TRP A 245 -14.16 -14.35 6.23
CA TRP A 245 -13.39 -15.41 5.62
C TRP A 245 -13.91 -16.79 6.06
N SER A 246 -13.60 -17.86 5.32
CA SER A 246 -14.04 -19.23 5.62
C SER A 246 -12.86 -20.20 5.63
N ARG A 247 -12.88 -21.13 6.58
CA ARG A 247 -11.95 -22.27 6.67
C ARG A 247 -12.45 -23.52 5.93
N GLU A 248 -13.67 -23.49 5.39
CA GLU A 248 -14.24 -24.64 4.68
C GLU A 248 -13.65 -24.84 3.29
N LYS A 249 -12.95 -23.83 2.78
CA LYS A 249 -12.26 -23.85 1.51
C LYS A 249 -10.77 -23.77 1.75
N ALA A 250 -10.02 -24.45 0.89
CA ALA A 250 -8.58 -24.48 0.92
C ALA A 250 -8.01 -23.55 -0.16
N LEU A 251 -6.84 -22.98 0.10
CA LEU A 251 -6.13 -22.16 -0.87
C LEU A 251 -5.74 -22.99 -2.10
N PRO A 252 -5.83 -22.43 -3.33
CA PRO A 252 -6.08 -21.03 -3.68
C PRO A 252 -7.56 -20.70 -4.01
N SER A 253 -8.54 -21.34 -3.36
CA SER A 253 -9.94 -21.05 -3.65
C SER A 253 -10.29 -19.60 -3.29
N ARG A 254 -10.91 -18.85 -4.22
CA ARG A 254 -11.40 -17.50 -3.92
C ARG A 254 -12.50 -17.45 -2.86
N LYS A 255 -13.15 -18.59 -2.60
CA LYS A 255 -14.19 -18.73 -1.58
C LYS A 255 -13.62 -18.81 -0.15
N VAL A 256 -12.31 -18.65 0.03
CA VAL A 256 -11.69 -18.41 1.34
C VAL A 256 -12.09 -17.03 1.86
N LEU A 257 -12.21 -16.02 1.00
CA LEU A 257 -12.78 -14.73 1.37
C LEU A 257 -14.30 -14.77 1.19
N VAL A 258 -15.01 -14.30 2.21
CA VAL A 258 -16.47 -14.14 2.21
C VAL A 258 -16.81 -12.65 2.03
N LYS A 259 -15.98 -11.77 2.58
CA LYS A 259 -16.14 -10.32 2.49
C LYS A 259 -14.95 -9.70 1.78
N HIS A 260 -15.26 -8.66 1.00
CA HIS A 260 -14.29 -7.91 0.22
C HIS A 260 -14.46 -6.41 0.47
N GLN A 261 -13.40 -5.63 0.27
CA GLN A 261 -13.43 -4.17 0.41
C GLN A 261 -12.97 -3.48 -0.88
N CYS A 262 -13.91 -2.89 -1.63
CA CYS A 262 -13.62 -2.18 -2.88
C CYS A 262 -13.60 -0.64 -2.74
N GLU A 263 -13.93 -0.08 -1.57
CA GLU A 263 -13.92 1.36 -1.31
C GLU A 263 -12.49 1.92 -1.20
N ALA A 264 -11.82 2.09 -2.34
CA ALA A 264 -10.46 2.61 -2.41
C ALA A 264 -10.35 4.15 -2.38
N TYR A 265 -11.41 4.87 -2.74
CA TYR A 265 -11.39 6.33 -2.89
C TYR A 265 -12.62 7.00 -2.26
N PRO A 266 -12.52 8.27 -1.83
CA PRO A 266 -11.31 9.12 -1.77
C PRO A 266 -10.38 8.80 -0.58
N SER A 267 -10.72 7.76 0.19
CA SER A 267 -10.17 7.52 1.51
C SER A 267 -10.38 6.06 1.90
N ALA A 268 -9.44 5.47 2.64
CA ALA A 268 -9.57 4.13 3.16
C ALA A 268 -10.14 4.13 4.58
N SER A 269 -11.19 3.35 4.80
CA SER A 269 -11.78 3.11 6.12
C SER A 269 -11.48 1.66 6.55
N PRO A 270 -11.04 1.43 7.79
CA PRO A 270 -10.75 0.10 8.27
C PRO A 270 -12.03 -0.66 8.66
N TRP A 271 -12.00 -1.99 8.52
CA TRP A 271 -13.01 -2.86 9.09
C TRP A 271 -12.63 -3.27 10.51
N LEU A 272 -13.46 -2.87 11.49
CA LEU A 272 -13.26 -3.22 12.89
C LEU A 272 -14.06 -4.48 13.25
N VAL A 273 -13.46 -5.35 14.04
CA VAL A 273 -14.12 -6.57 14.54
C VAL A 273 -15.08 -6.19 15.67
N PRO A 274 -16.39 -6.50 15.56
CA PRO A 274 -17.35 -6.21 16.62
C PRO A 274 -16.93 -6.86 17.95
N GLY A 275 -17.04 -6.10 19.06
CA GLY A 275 -16.69 -6.57 20.40
C GLY A 275 -15.19 -6.60 20.74
N PHE A 276 -14.31 -6.24 19.81
CA PHE A 276 -12.86 -6.15 20.07
C PHE A 276 -12.38 -4.75 20.48
N ALA A 277 -13.26 -3.77 20.39
CA ALA A 277 -13.06 -2.39 20.83
C ALA A 277 -14.33 -1.91 21.56
N ALA A 278 -14.20 -0.92 22.45
CA ALA A 278 -15.37 -0.28 23.04
C ALA A 278 -16.18 0.45 21.96
N ASP A 279 -17.50 0.52 22.11
CA ASP A 279 -18.40 1.14 21.11
C ASP A 279 -18.09 2.62 20.84
N THR A 280 -17.35 3.27 21.76
CA THR A 280 -16.89 4.66 21.62
C THR A 280 -15.66 4.82 20.72
N VAL A 281 -15.01 3.71 20.31
CA VAL A 281 -13.80 3.75 19.49
C VAL A 281 -14.15 4.09 18.05
N THR A 282 -13.63 5.24 17.58
CA THR A 282 -13.80 5.67 16.20
C THR A 282 -12.75 5.04 15.29
N ALA A 283 -13.21 4.43 14.19
CA ALA A 283 -12.37 3.94 13.11
C ALA A 283 -11.46 5.06 12.57
N HIS A 284 -10.16 4.78 12.49
CA HIS A 284 -9.19 5.73 11.98
C HIS A 284 -9.21 5.71 10.45
N LYS A 285 -9.76 6.75 9.84
CA LYS A 285 -9.86 6.88 8.38
C LYS A 285 -8.63 7.58 7.81
N ILE A 286 -8.14 7.14 6.65
CA ILE A 286 -6.93 7.68 6.01
C ILE A 286 -7.28 8.21 4.62
N SER A 287 -6.77 9.40 4.30
CA SER A 287 -6.86 10.02 2.97
C SER A 287 -5.49 10.51 2.54
N LEU A 288 -5.23 10.52 1.23
CA LEU A 288 -4.02 11.12 0.67
C LEU A 288 -4.29 12.56 0.25
N VAL A 289 -3.22 13.34 0.16
CA VAL A 289 -3.24 14.64 -0.49
C VAL A 289 -3.54 14.45 -1.98
N GLU A 290 -4.47 15.23 -2.52
CA GLU A 290 -4.89 15.14 -3.93
C GLU A 290 -4.35 16.27 -4.81
N TYR A 291 -3.84 17.34 -4.21
CA TYR A 291 -3.40 18.55 -4.89
C TYR A 291 -1.96 18.90 -4.51
N THR A 292 -1.21 19.43 -5.46
CA THR A 292 0.08 20.08 -5.21
C THR A 292 -0.10 21.36 -4.40
N SER A 293 1.01 21.87 -3.87
CA SER A 293 1.07 23.15 -3.14
C SER A 293 0.53 24.34 -3.93
N ASP A 294 0.60 24.32 -5.26
CA ASP A 294 0.07 25.34 -6.18
C ASP A 294 -1.36 25.03 -6.70
N GLY A 295 -2.04 24.03 -6.14
CA GLY A 295 -3.45 23.74 -6.40
C GLY A 295 -3.74 22.88 -7.64
N LYS A 296 -2.71 22.27 -8.26
CA LYS A 296 -2.91 21.34 -9.38
C LYS A 296 -3.25 19.94 -8.86
N MET A 297 -4.24 19.30 -9.47
CA MET A 297 -4.62 17.93 -9.09
C MET A 297 -3.49 16.95 -9.48
N LEU A 298 -2.98 16.19 -8.51
CA LEU A 298 -1.89 15.23 -8.71
C LEU A 298 -2.24 14.18 -9.76
N ASN A 299 -3.51 13.79 -9.83
CA ASN A 299 -4.02 12.81 -10.79
C ASN A 299 -3.88 13.26 -12.26
N ASN A 300 -3.73 14.57 -12.51
CA ASN A 300 -3.51 15.11 -13.86
C ASN A 300 -2.02 15.12 -14.26
N MET A 301 -1.12 14.78 -13.34
CA MET A 301 0.33 14.82 -13.56
C MET A 301 0.89 13.47 -14.06
N TYR A 302 0.07 12.43 -14.16
CA TYR A 302 0.50 11.13 -14.68
C TYR A 302 -0.63 10.36 -15.38
N GLU A 303 -0.22 9.38 -16.17
CA GLU A 303 -1.10 8.35 -16.70
C GLU A 303 -0.48 6.98 -16.40
N LEU A 304 -1.16 6.19 -15.57
CA LEU A 304 -0.86 4.78 -15.37
C LEU A 304 -1.60 3.97 -16.44
N LYS A 305 -0.96 3.70 -17.57
CA LYS A 305 -1.57 3.03 -18.72
C LYS A 305 -1.42 1.53 -18.64
N ILE A 306 -2.54 0.82 -18.61
CA ILE A 306 -2.59 -0.63 -18.68
C ILE A 306 -3.08 -1.07 -20.06
N LYS A 307 -2.20 -1.75 -20.79
CA LYS A 307 -2.58 -2.52 -21.97
C LYS A 307 -2.91 -3.95 -21.53
N LEU A 308 -4.19 -4.24 -21.38
CA LEU A 308 -4.69 -5.55 -20.96
C LEU A 308 -4.17 -6.67 -21.87
N ASN A 309 -3.93 -7.83 -21.28
CA ASN A 309 -3.66 -9.04 -22.04
C ASN A 309 -4.98 -9.68 -22.56
N MET A 310 -4.88 -10.60 -23.51
CA MET A 310 -6.06 -11.21 -24.14
C MET A 310 -6.92 -12.03 -23.16
N LYS A 311 -6.34 -12.57 -22.08
CA LYS A 311 -7.08 -13.32 -21.06
C LYS A 311 -8.06 -12.43 -20.31
N MET A 312 -7.66 -11.19 -20.00
CA MET A 312 -8.50 -10.23 -19.26
C MET A 312 -9.76 -9.83 -20.04
N TYR A 313 -9.68 -9.72 -21.37
CA TYR A 313 -10.83 -9.35 -22.21
C TYR A 313 -11.94 -10.42 -22.27
N LYS A 314 -11.72 -11.60 -21.69
CA LYS A 314 -12.79 -12.58 -21.51
C LYS A 314 -13.82 -12.12 -20.47
N ASN A 315 -13.44 -11.25 -19.53
CA ASN A 315 -14.38 -10.69 -18.56
C ASN A 315 -15.20 -9.57 -19.21
N PRO A 316 -16.55 -9.59 -19.10
CA PRO A 316 -17.43 -8.56 -19.68
C PRO A 316 -17.10 -7.12 -19.25
N ILE A 317 -16.75 -6.90 -17.97
CA ILE A 317 -16.41 -5.59 -17.41
C ILE A 317 -15.20 -5.01 -18.14
N LEU A 318 -14.21 -5.85 -18.45
CA LEU A 318 -12.97 -5.41 -19.10
C LEU A 318 -13.06 -5.36 -20.63
N LYS A 319 -14.02 -6.06 -21.24
CA LYS A 319 -14.21 -6.10 -22.70
C LYS A 319 -14.45 -4.72 -23.30
N LYS A 320 -15.10 -3.80 -22.57
CA LYS A 320 -15.35 -2.41 -23.00
C LYS A 320 -14.07 -1.58 -23.19
N TYR A 321 -12.93 -2.06 -22.69
CA TYR A 321 -11.63 -1.40 -22.83
C TYR A 321 -10.76 -2.00 -23.94
N LYS A 322 -11.29 -2.91 -24.77
CA LYS A 322 -10.49 -3.63 -25.80
C LYS A 322 -9.72 -2.73 -26.75
N ASP A 323 -10.33 -1.61 -27.12
CA ASP A 323 -9.80 -0.70 -28.15
C ASP A 323 -9.03 0.49 -27.56
N ARG A 324 -8.85 0.53 -26.23
CA ARG A 324 -8.05 1.56 -25.56
C ARG A 324 -7.24 1.02 -24.39
N LYS A 325 -6.43 1.88 -23.78
CA LYS A 325 -5.72 1.55 -22.53
C LYS A 325 -6.61 1.93 -21.36
N ILE A 326 -6.58 1.12 -20.31
CA ILE A 326 -7.11 1.51 -19.00
C ILE A 326 -6.13 2.50 -18.38
N THR A 327 -6.66 3.51 -17.70
CA THR A 327 -5.88 4.45 -16.89
C THR A 327 -6.39 4.46 -15.46
N GLN A 328 -5.66 5.12 -14.55
CA GLN A 328 -6.12 5.27 -13.16
C GLN A 328 -7.49 5.96 -13.05
N ASN A 329 -7.86 6.78 -14.04
CA ASN A 329 -9.16 7.45 -14.11
C ASN A 329 -10.33 6.48 -14.30
N ASP A 330 -10.05 5.26 -14.78
CA ASP A 330 -11.05 4.23 -14.99
C ASP A 330 -11.30 3.39 -13.71
N PHE A 331 -10.44 3.48 -12.69
CA PHE A 331 -10.47 2.56 -11.55
C PHE A 331 -11.75 2.65 -10.74
N ASN A 332 -12.27 3.85 -10.44
CA ASN A 332 -13.55 4.00 -9.74
C ASN A 332 -14.73 3.34 -10.47
N VAL A 333 -14.73 3.38 -11.81
CA VAL A 333 -15.78 2.73 -12.60
C VAL A 333 -15.61 1.22 -12.54
N ILE A 334 -14.39 0.71 -12.65
CA ILE A 334 -14.10 -0.72 -12.58
C ILE A 334 -14.41 -1.27 -11.19
N LEU A 335 -14.05 -0.57 -10.11
CA LEU A 335 -14.32 -0.97 -8.72
C LEU A 335 -15.81 -1.13 -8.44
N LYS A 336 -16.65 -0.20 -8.93
CA LYS A 336 -18.12 -0.31 -8.80
C LYS A 336 -18.69 -1.54 -9.52
N GLU A 337 -18.15 -1.86 -10.69
CA GLU A 337 -18.59 -3.04 -11.46
C GLU A 337 -18.17 -4.34 -10.76
N ILE A 338 -16.97 -4.34 -10.14
CA ILE A 338 -16.49 -5.45 -9.30
C ILE A 338 -17.41 -5.62 -8.07
N GLU A 339 -17.78 -4.54 -7.40
CA GLU A 339 -18.69 -4.57 -6.24
C GLU A 339 -20.06 -5.16 -6.62
N ILE A 340 -20.61 -4.77 -7.77
CA ILE A 340 -21.85 -5.36 -8.30
C ILE A 340 -21.68 -6.86 -8.63
N GLU A 341 -20.54 -7.26 -9.23
CA GLU A 341 -20.23 -8.67 -9.49
C GLU A 341 -20.15 -9.46 -8.17
N MET A 342 -19.48 -8.92 -7.15
CA MET A 342 -19.36 -9.51 -5.81
C MET A 342 -20.72 -9.71 -5.16
N GLU A 343 -21.58 -8.70 -5.14
CA GLU A 343 -22.92 -8.83 -4.55
C GLU A 343 -23.75 -9.93 -5.20
N ASN A 344 -23.59 -10.14 -6.51
CA ASN A 344 -24.33 -11.18 -7.23
C ASN A 344 -23.75 -12.57 -7.00
N GLU A 345 -22.42 -12.68 -6.87
CA GLU A 345 -21.74 -13.96 -6.69
C GLU A 345 -21.92 -14.56 -5.29
N PHE A 346 -21.99 -13.72 -4.26
CA PHE A 346 -22.08 -14.15 -2.85
C PHE A 346 -23.51 -14.07 -2.27
N LYS A 347 -24.53 -13.85 -3.11
CA LYS A 347 -25.97 -13.91 -2.74
C LYS A 347 -26.54 -15.34 -2.64
N THR A 348 -25.74 -16.36 -2.92
CA THR A 348 -26.08 -17.80 -2.80
C THR A 348 -25.21 -18.47 -1.76
#